data_AF-A0A435XNV8-F1
#
_entry.id   AF-A0A435XNV8-F1
#
_cell.length_a   1.000
_cell.length_b   1.000
_cell.length_c   1.000
_cell.angle_alpha   90.00
_cell.angle_beta   90.00
_cell.angle_gamma   90.00
#
_symmetry.space_group_name_H-M   'P 1'
#
loop_
_entity.id
_entity.type
_entity.pdbx_description
1 polymer ?
#
loop_
_entity_poly.entity_id
_entity_poly.type
_entity_poly.pdbx_seq_one_letter_code
_entity_poly.pdbx_strand_id
1 'polypeptide(L)'
;GLDNRKVGRTAAWMISKAAKRPGKVALFVGSHRFHGHELREIGFRSFFREHAPEFSVLETLVNLEANQVTHDAMIDLLARYPDLAGCYVAGGGMEGAVSALRAAKPATMPVVVCNEINAESRAALADNILTMVISTPLGALCRELVDLMAHAIETG
;
A
#
# COMPACT_ATOMS: atom_id res chain seq x y z
N GLY A 1 3.70 6.21 -16.37
CA GLY A 1 3.42 6.04 -14.92
C GLY A 1 4.24 4.88 -14.38
N LEU A 2 4.08 4.52 -13.10
CA LEU A 2 4.78 3.36 -12.53
C LEU A 2 4.23 2.03 -13.07
N ASP A 3 5.07 0.99 -13.12
CA ASP A 3 4.62 -0.39 -13.30
C ASP A 3 3.92 -0.87 -12.03
N ASN A 4 2.59 -0.79 -12.04
CA ASN A 4 1.76 -1.10 -10.88
C ASN A 4 1.90 -2.54 -10.39
N ARG A 5 2.20 -3.49 -11.28
CA ARG A 5 2.47 -4.88 -10.89
C ARG A 5 3.77 -4.97 -10.10
N LYS A 6 4.83 -4.29 -10.54
CA LYS A 6 6.09 -4.20 -9.78
C LYS A 6 5.92 -3.45 -8.45
N VAL A 7 5.11 -2.39 -8.43
CA VAL A 7 4.78 -1.67 -7.18
C VAL A 7 4.15 -2.61 -6.15
N GLY A 8 3.15 -3.41 -6.57
CA GLY A 8 2.54 -4.42 -5.72
C GLY A 8 3.53 -5.46 -5.19
N ARG A 9 4.40 -5.99 -6.07
CA ARG A 9 5.46 -6.92 -5.67
C ARG A 9 6.47 -6.30 -4.69
N THR A 10 6.77 -5.01 -4.85
CA THR A 10 7.70 -4.28 -3.98
C THR A 10 7.13 -4.13 -2.57
N ALA A 11 5.83 -3.83 -2.45
CA ALA A 11 5.16 -3.78 -1.15
C ALA A 11 5.18 -5.15 -0.45
N ALA A 12 4.85 -6.23 -1.18
CA ALA A 12 4.89 -7.59 -0.65
C ALA A 12 6.30 -8.02 -0.22
N TRP A 13 7.31 -7.69 -1.03
CA TRP A 13 8.71 -7.92 -0.71
C TRP A 13 9.15 -7.21 0.57
N MET A 14 8.75 -5.95 0.75
CA MET A 14 9.08 -5.22 1.97
C MET A 14 8.44 -5.87 3.20
N ILE A 15 7.17 -6.28 3.10
CA ILE A 15 6.49 -6.98 4.18
C ILE A 15 7.20 -8.29 4.52
N SER A 16 7.57 -9.11 3.52
CA SER A 16 8.25 -10.38 3.79
C SER A 16 9.64 -10.21 4.40
N LYS A 17 10.31 -9.08 4.16
CA LYS A 17 11.63 -8.76 4.72
C LYS A 17 11.59 -8.14 6.11
N ALA A 18 10.61 -7.28 6.40
CA ALA A 18 10.53 -6.57 7.67
C ALA A 18 9.68 -7.28 8.74
N ALA A 19 8.77 -8.17 8.34
CA ALA A 19 7.95 -8.89 9.30
C ALA A 19 8.84 -9.78 10.18
N LYS A 20 8.68 -9.68 11.51
CA LYS A 20 9.46 -10.48 12.47
C LYS A 20 9.28 -11.99 12.26
N ARG A 21 8.10 -12.39 11.79
CA ARG A 21 7.74 -13.75 11.44
C ARG A 21 6.69 -13.76 10.33
N PRO A 22 6.58 -14.84 9.57
CA PRO A 22 5.45 -15.08 8.68
C PRO A 22 4.10 -15.00 9.39
N GLY A 23 3.07 -14.56 8.67
CA GLY A 23 1.72 -14.45 9.19
C GLY A 23 0.72 -13.91 8.18
N LYS A 24 -0.42 -13.45 8.68
CA LYS A 24 -1.49 -12.87 7.84
C LYS A 24 -1.08 -11.49 7.34
N VAL A 25 -1.35 -11.22 6.07
CA VAL A 25 -1.13 -9.90 5.47
C VAL A 25 -2.41 -9.41 4.82
N ALA A 26 -2.72 -8.14 5.03
CA ALA A 26 -3.88 -7.49 4.45
C ALA A 26 -3.50 -6.55 3.31
N LEU A 27 -4.46 -6.32 2.42
CA LEU A 27 -4.35 -5.41 1.29
C LEU A 27 -5.62 -4.56 1.20
N PHE A 28 -5.46 -3.25 1.12
CA PHE A 28 -6.54 -2.31 0.85
C PHE A 28 -6.44 -1.75 -0.57
N VAL A 29 -7.57 -1.63 -1.24
CA VAL A 29 -7.71 -0.95 -2.54
C VAL A 29 -8.92 -0.02 -2.53
N GLY A 30 -8.84 1.11 -3.23
CA GLY A 30 -10.00 2.00 -3.40
C GLY A 30 -11.18 1.35 -4.11
N SER A 31 -10.89 0.65 -5.20
CA SER A 31 -11.89 0.00 -6.03
C SER A 31 -11.21 -1.04 -6.92
N HIS A 32 -11.85 -2.17 -7.15
CA HIS A 32 -11.44 -3.13 -8.18
C HIS A 32 -11.56 -2.57 -9.61
N ARG A 33 -12.25 -1.43 -9.79
CA ARG A 33 -12.37 -0.76 -11.09
C ARG A 33 -11.13 0.06 -11.45
N PHE A 34 -10.25 0.34 -10.50
CA PHE A 34 -9.02 1.07 -10.74
C PHE A 34 -7.95 0.09 -11.20
N HIS A 35 -7.67 0.11 -12.51
CA HIS A 35 -6.71 -0.82 -13.12
C HIS A 35 -5.33 -0.80 -12.44
N GLY A 36 -4.87 0.38 -11.99
CA GLY A 36 -3.64 0.49 -11.22
C GLY A 36 -3.68 -0.29 -9.90
N HIS A 37 -4.82 -0.29 -9.19
CA HIS A 37 -4.97 -1.00 -7.91
C HIS A 37 -5.09 -2.50 -8.13
N GLU A 38 -5.82 -2.90 -9.17
CA GLU A 38 -5.90 -4.29 -9.61
C GLU A 38 -4.51 -4.86 -9.94
N LEU A 39 -3.70 -4.14 -10.73
CA LEU A 39 -2.34 -4.58 -11.04
C LEU A 39 -1.43 -4.65 -9.81
N ARG A 40 -1.57 -3.72 -8.85
CA ARG A 40 -0.86 -3.77 -7.56
C ARG A 40 -1.27 -4.99 -6.75
N GLU A 41 -2.57 -5.29 -6.68
CA GLU A 41 -3.08 -6.49 -6.01
C GLU A 41 -2.52 -7.77 -6.63
N ILE A 42 -2.60 -7.90 -7.96
CA ILE A 42 -2.06 -9.05 -8.70
C ILE A 42 -0.57 -9.20 -8.41
N GLY A 43 0.19 -8.10 -8.46
CA GLY A 43 1.60 -8.07 -8.12
C GLY A 43 1.86 -8.55 -6.69
N PHE A 44 1.16 -7.98 -5.73
CA PHE A 44 1.28 -8.29 -4.30
C PHE A 44 1.03 -9.77 -4.01
N ARG A 45 -0.10 -10.31 -4.50
CA ARG A 45 -0.46 -11.73 -4.35
C ARG A 45 0.53 -12.66 -5.04
N SER A 46 0.96 -12.30 -6.26
CA SER A 46 1.93 -13.12 -7.02
C SER A 46 3.26 -13.26 -6.27
N PHE A 47 3.74 -12.19 -5.63
CA PHE A 47 4.98 -12.22 -4.88
C PHE A 47 4.91 -13.24 -3.74
N PHE A 48 3.89 -13.17 -2.88
CA PHE A 48 3.78 -14.09 -1.74
C PHE A 48 3.68 -15.54 -2.19
N ARG A 49 2.87 -15.85 -3.21
CA ARG A 49 2.76 -17.22 -3.73
C ARG A 49 4.09 -17.77 -4.24
N GLU A 50 4.91 -16.93 -4.86
CA GLU A 50 6.15 -17.37 -5.51
C GLU A 50 7.37 -17.33 -4.57
N HIS A 51 7.46 -16.35 -3.66
CA HIS A 51 8.70 -16.02 -2.95
C HIS A 51 8.57 -16.05 -1.42
N ALA A 52 7.35 -16.06 -0.88
CA ALA A 52 7.11 -16.07 0.56
C ALA A 52 5.79 -16.80 0.90
N PRO A 53 5.64 -18.08 0.48
CA PRO A 53 4.39 -18.85 0.61
C PRO A 53 3.97 -19.13 2.06
N GLU A 54 4.86 -18.89 3.02
CA GLU A 54 4.60 -18.98 4.45
C GLU A 54 3.72 -17.83 5.00
N PHE A 55 3.50 -16.77 4.21
CA PHE A 55 2.53 -15.72 4.52
C PHE A 55 1.17 -16.03 3.91
N SER A 56 0.11 -15.64 4.63
CA SER A 56 -1.27 -15.80 4.16
C SER A 56 -1.85 -14.44 3.78
N VAL A 57 -2.07 -14.23 2.48
CA VAL A 57 -2.72 -13.02 1.97
C VAL A 57 -4.22 -13.14 2.17
N LEU A 58 -4.79 -12.28 3.02
CA LEU A 58 -6.22 -12.21 3.29
C LEU A 58 -7.00 -11.74 2.06
N GLU A 59 -8.33 -11.79 2.15
CA GLU A 59 -9.19 -11.16 1.14
C GLU A 59 -8.95 -9.65 1.11
N THR A 60 -9.01 -9.08 -0.10
CA THR A 60 -8.71 -7.68 -0.35
C THR A 60 -9.85 -6.81 0.18
N LEU A 61 -9.50 -5.78 0.95
CA LEU A 61 -10.45 -4.87 1.56
C LEU A 61 -10.65 -3.65 0.65
N VAL A 62 -11.89 -3.38 0.27
CA VAL A 62 -12.23 -2.19 -0.52
C VAL A 62 -12.49 -1.01 0.41
N ASN A 63 -11.69 0.05 0.32
CA ASN A 63 -11.79 1.21 1.21
C ASN A 63 -12.39 2.46 0.55
N LEU A 64 -12.75 2.41 -0.74
CA LEU A 64 -13.33 3.53 -1.48
C LEU A 64 -12.46 4.80 -1.47
N GLU A 65 -11.15 4.66 -1.27
CA GLU A 65 -10.20 5.78 -1.08
C GLU A 65 -10.56 6.68 0.13
N ALA A 66 -11.40 6.18 1.04
CA ALA A 66 -11.96 6.96 2.14
C ALA A 66 -11.24 6.67 3.46
N ASN A 67 -10.81 7.73 4.14
CA ASN A 67 -10.08 7.64 5.41
C ASN A 67 -10.91 6.96 6.50
N GLN A 68 -12.18 7.33 6.66
CA GLN A 68 -13.03 6.75 7.70
C GLN A 68 -13.26 5.25 7.46
N VAL A 69 -13.54 4.86 6.22
CA VAL A 69 -13.74 3.44 5.85
C VAL A 69 -12.47 2.64 6.12
N THR A 70 -11.30 3.19 5.77
CA THR A 70 -10.01 2.54 6.02
C THR A 70 -9.72 2.41 7.51
N HIS A 71 -10.03 3.45 8.29
CA HIS A 71 -9.86 3.46 9.74
C HIS A 71 -10.65 2.33 10.38
N ASP A 72 -11.96 2.28 10.12
CA ASP A 72 -12.84 1.31 10.77
C ASP A 72 -12.49 -0.12 10.36
N ALA A 73 -12.17 -0.34 9.09
CA ALA A 73 -11.71 -1.63 8.59
C ALA A 73 -10.35 -2.06 9.19
N MET A 74 -9.43 -1.13 9.44
CA MET A 74 -8.16 -1.42 10.10
C MET A 74 -8.35 -1.76 11.58
N ILE A 75 -9.22 -1.05 12.31
CA ILE A 75 -9.57 -1.39 13.69
C ILE A 75 -10.13 -2.82 13.77
N ASP A 76 -11.10 -3.14 12.90
CA ASP A 76 -11.67 -4.47 12.80
C ASP A 76 -10.63 -5.55 12.47
N LEU A 77 -9.73 -5.25 11.53
CA LEU A 77 -8.67 -6.15 11.13
C LEU A 77 -7.71 -6.46 12.29
N LEU A 78 -7.30 -5.45 13.05
CA LEU A 78 -6.42 -5.60 14.20
C LEU A 78 -7.10 -6.38 15.34
N ALA A 79 -8.41 -6.17 15.54
CA ALA A 79 -9.18 -6.91 16.53
C ALA A 79 -9.31 -8.40 16.17
N ARG A 80 -9.54 -8.71 14.88
CA ARG A 80 -9.67 -10.09 14.38
C ARG A 80 -8.34 -10.81 14.27
N TYR A 81 -7.26 -10.08 13.97
CA TYR A 81 -5.91 -10.61 13.81
C TYR A 81 -4.90 -9.81 14.64
N PRO A 82 -4.84 -10.01 15.97
CA PRO A 82 -3.90 -9.32 16.84
C PRO A 82 -2.42 -9.56 16.50
N ASP A 83 -2.16 -10.57 15.68
CA ASP A 83 -0.83 -10.94 15.21
C ASP A 83 -0.62 -10.71 13.69
N LEU A 84 -1.36 -9.75 13.11
CA LEU A 84 -1.19 -9.32 11.72
C LEU A 84 0.28 -9.03 11.41
N ALA A 85 0.84 -9.68 10.40
CA ALA A 85 2.25 -9.54 10.04
C ALA A 85 2.50 -8.27 9.21
N GLY A 86 1.53 -7.88 8.37
CA GLY A 86 1.65 -6.68 7.57
C GLY A 86 0.37 -6.24 6.87
N CYS A 87 0.39 -5.02 6.38
CA CYS A 87 -0.70 -4.41 5.64
C CYS A 87 -0.14 -3.54 4.50
N TYR A 88 -0.78 -3.61 3.34
CA TYR A 88 -0.51 -2.70 2.23
C TYR A 88 -1.75 -1.87 1.89
N VAL A 89 -1.65 -0.55 1.95
CA VAL A 89 -2.68 0.38 1.46
C VAL A 89 -2.32 0.80 0.04
N ALA A 90 -2.90 0.14 -0.96
CA ALA A 90 -2.52 0.23 -2.37
C ALA A 90 -3.20 1.38 -3.13
N GLY A 91 -3.41 2.51 -2.46
CA GLY A 91 -4.18 3.67 -2.93
C GLY A 91 -4.29 4.71 -1.81
N GLY A 92 -5.36 5.49 -1.81
CA GLY A 92 -5.74 6.43 -0.75
C GLY A 92 -6.32 5.73 0.48
N GLY A 93 -6.66 6.52 1.50
CA GLY A 93 -7.15 6.02 2.79
C GLY A 93 -6.05 5.75 3.82
N MET A 94 -4.79 5.98 3.47
CA MET A 94 -3.64 5.72 4.34
C MET A 94 -3.70 6.50 5.66
N GLU A 95 -4.18 7.75 5.63
CA GLU A 95 -4.41 8.58 6.82
C GLU A 95 -5.36 7.87 7.81
N GLY A 96 -6.38 7.18 7.28
CA GLY A 96 -7.29 6.35 8.07
C GLY A 96 -6.59 5.15 8.72
N ALA A 97 -5.74 4.45 7.96
CA ALA A 97 -4.94 3.33 8.50
C ALA A 97 -3.97 3.80 9.60
N VAL A 98 -3.28 4.93 9.39
CA VAL A 98 -2.38 5.54 10.38
C VAL A 98 -3.15 5.93 11.65
N SER A 99 -4.30 6.58 11.50
CA SER A 99 -5.17 6.95 12.62
C SER A 99 -5.60 5.72 13.43
N ALA A 100 -6.02 4.65 12.75
CA ALA A 100 -6.45 3.41 13.40
C ALA A 100 -5.30 2.74 14.17
N LEU A 101 -4.09 2.70 13.61
CA LEU A 101 -2.91 2.14 14.27
C LEU A 101 -2.51 2.96 15.50
N ARG A 102 -2.60 4.30 15.42
CA ARG A 102 -2.37 5.20 16.57
C ARG A 102 -3.39 4.98 17.68
N ALA A 103 -4.66 4.75 17.33
CA ALA A 103 -5.72 4.50 18.29
C ALA A 103 -5.61 3.12 18.94
N ALA A 104 -5.39 2.08 18.14
CA ALA A 104 -5.36 0.69 18.60
C ALA A 104 -4.11 0.34 19.41
N LYS A 105 -2.95 0.96 19.11
CA LYS A 105 -1.65 0.70 19.76
C LYS A 105 -1.40 -0.81 19.95
N PRO A 106 -1.38 -1.60 18.86
CA PRO A 106 -1.26 -3.04 18.96
C PRO A 106 0.08 -3.41 19.64
N ALA A 107 0.06 -4.48 20.44
CA ALA A 107 1.25 -4.95 21.16
C ALA A 107 2.42 -5.27 20.21
N THR A 108 2.10 -5.69 18.98
CA THR A 108 3.06 -5.82 17.88
C THR A 108 2.57 -5.00 16.69
N MET A 109 3.35 -4.01 16.27
CA MET A 109 3.05 -3.23 15.08
C MET A 109 3.21 -4.12 13.82
N PRO A 110 2.19 -4.21 12.95
CA PRO A 110 2.34 -4.86 11.65
C PRO A 110 3.29 -4.05 10.77
N VAL A 111 3.92 -4.69 9.77
CA VAL A 111 4.64 -3.95 8.72
C VAL A 111 3.63 -3.23 7.83
N VAL A 112 3.71 -1.91 7.73
CA VAL A 112 2.73 -1.14 6.94
C VAL A 112 3.41 -0.47 5.76
N VAL A 113 2.89 -0.75 4.57
CA VAL A 113 3.31 -0.12 3.32
C VAL A 113 2.14 0.69 2.77
N CYS A 114 2.40 1.85 2.18
CA CYS A 114 1.38 2.62 1.46
C CYS A 114 1.93 3.27 0.20
N ASN A 115 1.02 3.85 -0.58
CA ASN A 115 1.36 4.71 -1.70
C ASN A 115 1.37 6.18 -1.31
N GLU A 116 2.27 6.90 -1.97
CA GLU A 116 2.49 8.36 -1.93
C GLU A 116 3.02 8.93 -0.62
N ILE A 117 4.10 9.72 -0.78
CA ILE A 117 4.70 10.47 0.31
C ILE A 117 4.02 11.84 0.39
N ASN A 118 3.41 12.13 1.53
CA ASN A 118 2.81 13.41 1.86
C ASN A 118 3.25 13.81 3.29
N ALA A 119 2.70 14.88 3.84
CA ALA A 119 3.05 15.32 5.19
C ALA A 119 2.69 14.25 6.25
N GLU A 120 1.53 13.60 6.12
CA GLU A 120 1.05 12.58 7.04
C GLU A 120 1.87 11.29 6.95
N SER A 121 2.10 10.73 5.75
CA SER A 121 2.89 9.50 5.61
C SER A 121 4.35 9.72 5.99
N ARG A 122 4.89 10.93 5.80
CA ARG A 122 6.22 11.30 6.31
C ARG A 122 6.27 11.30 7.83
N ALA A 123 5.28 11.90 8.49
CA ALA A 123 5.19 11.89 9.95
C ALA A 123 5.01 10.46 10.48
N ALA A 124 4.13 9.67 9.87
CA ALA A 124 3.88 8.30 10.25
C ALA A 124 5.10 7.37 10.06
N LEU A 125 5.96 7.62 9.06
CA LEU A 125 7.27 6.98 8.95
C LEU A 125 8.19 7.35 10.13
N ALA A 126 8.25 8.63 10.49
CA ALA A 126 9.07 9.10 11.61
C ALA A 126 8.59 8.54 12.96
N ASP A 127 7.28 8.33 13.10
CA ASP A 127 6.63 7.75 14.27
C ASP A 127 6.71 6.21 14.32
N ASN A 128 7.35 5.57 13.34
CA ASN A 128 7.41 4.10 13.16
C ASN A 128 6.03 3.42 13.01
N ILE A 129 5.03 4.15 12.52
CA ILE A 129 3.70 3.61 12.22
C ILE A 129 3.70 2.98 10.82
N LEU A 130 4.31 3.67 9.86
CA LEU A 130 4.59 3.14 8.53
C LEU A 130 6.00 2.58 8.46
N THR A 131 6.18 1.53 7.66
CA THR A 131 7.49 0.93 7.39
C THR A 131 8.08 1.40 6.07
N MET A 132 7.25 1.58 5.05
CA MET A 132 7.70 2.05 3.73
C MET A 132 6.59 2.80 3.01
N VAL A 133 7.00 3.80 2.23
CA VAL A 133 6.11 4.53 1.31
C VAL A 133 6.65 4.38 -0.11
N ILE A 134 5.80 3.95 -1.03
CA ILE A 134 6.13 3.91 -2.46
C ILE A 134 5.62 5.21 -3.08
N SER A 135 6.54 6.09 -3.49
CA SER A 135 6.21 7.39 -4.07
C SER A 135 6.26 7.34 -5.60
N THR A 136 5.26 7.94 -6.23
CA THR A 136 5.30 8.24 -7.66
C THR A 136 6.23 9.44 -7.90
N PRO A 137 7.20 9.37 -8.84
CA PRO A 137 8.07 10.49 -9.18
C PRO A 137 7.31 11.52 -10.03
N LEU A 138 6.29 12.14 -9.44
CA LEU A 138 5.28 12.94 -10.15
C LEU A 138 5.91 14.09 -10.95
N GLY A 139 6.89 14.79 -10.39
CA GLY A 139 7.55 15.89 -11.09
C GLY A 139 8.31 15.44 -12.35
N ALA A 140 8.98 14.29 -12.32
CA ALA A 140 9.64 13.74 -13.50
C ALA A 140 8.62 13.24 -14.52
N LEU A 141 7.59 12.52 -14.05
CA LEU A 141 6.51 12.02 -14.88
C LEU A 141 5.76 13.13 -15.61
N CYS A 142 5.45 14.24 -14.93
CA CYS A 142 4.74 15.37 -15.53
C CYS A 142 5.59 16.07 -16.60
N ARG A 143 6.90 16.26 -16.36
CA ARG A 143 7.79 16.85 -17.36
C ARG A 143 7.86 15.99 -18.62
N GLU A 144 8.14 14.69 -18.45
CA GLU A 144 8.21 13.74 -19.56
C GLU A 144 6.91 13.68 -20.36
N LEU A 145 5.75 13.67 -19.68
CA LEU A 145 4.44 13.70 -20.34
C LEU A 145 4.26 14.96 -21.19
N VAL A 146 4.56 16.15 -20.66
CA VAL A 146 4.41 17.41 -21.38
C VAL A 146 5.36 17.47 -22.58
N ASP A 147 6.61 17.04 -22.41
CA ASP A 147 7.60 16.99 -23.50
C ASP A 147 7.11 16.09 -24.65
N LEU A 148 6.58 14.91 -24.34
CA LEU A 148 6.01 13.99 -25.32
C LEU A 148 4.78 14.58 -26.04
N MET A 149 3.92 15.29 -25.31
CA MET A 149 2.76 15.96 -25.91
C MET A 149 3.18 17.07 -26.87
N ALA A 150 4.17 17.89 -26.51
CA ALA A 150 4.68 18.95 -27.37
C ALA A 150 5.29 18.36 -28.65
N HIS A 151 6.12 17.32 -28.51
CA HIS A 151 6.72 16.64 -29.65
C HIS A 151 5.68 16.06 -30.61
N ALA A 152 4.63 15.42 -30.07
CA ALA A 152 3.55 14.84 -30.89
C ALA A 152 2.79 15.89 -31.72
N ILE A 153 2.72 17.15 -31.26
CA ILE A 153 2.12 18.26 -32.01
C ILE A 153 3.08 18.78 -33.09
N GLU A 154 4.38 18.84 -32.80
CA GLU A 154 5.39 19.37 -33.73
C GLU A 154 5.72 18.41 -34.88
N THR A 155 5.64 17.10 -34.66
CA THR A 155 6.05 16.07 -35.64
C THR A 155 4.90 15.22 -36.19
N GLY A 156 3.67 15.43 -35.73
CA GLY A 156 2.47 14.75 -36.22
C GLY A 156 1.75 15.54 -37.31
#